data_AF-A0A6I9QUL8-F1
#
_entry.id   AF-A0A6I9QUL8-F1
#
_cell.length_a   1.000
_cell.length_b   1.000
_cell.length_c   1.000
_cell.angle_alpha   90.00
_cell.angle_beta   90.00
_cell.angle_gamma   90.00
#
_symmetry.space_group_name_H-M   'P 1'
#
loop_
_entity.id
_entity.type
_entity.pdbx_description
1 polymer ?
#
loop_
_entity_poly.entity_id
_entity_poly.type
_entity_poly.pdbx_seq_one_letter_code
_entity_poly.pdbx_strand_id
1 'polypeptide(L)' 'MVMMGHQLERLVGSLKSKLKSLKAKKPYDKMDKTESMRVEIRSRRAQKLIAKNLKVADSLGHKGYPF' A
#
# COMPACT_ATOMS: atom_id res chain seq x y z
N MET A 1 -34.03 15.11 30.39
CA MET A 1 -33.54 14.88 29.01
C MET A 1 -32.01 14.74 28.90
N VAL A 2 -31.22 15.33 29.81
CA VAL A 2 -29.74 15.41 29.70
C VAL A 2 -29.01 14.04 29.83
N MET A 3 -29.58 13.09 30.57
CA MET A 3 -28.98 11.76 30.79
C MET A 3 -28.98 10.84 29.55
N MET A 4 -29.90 11.04 28.59
CA MET A 4 -29.97 10.25 27.36
C MET A 4 -28.95 10.71 26.30
N GLY A 5 -28.65 12.02 26.26
CA GLY A 5 -27.60 12.56 25.39
C GLY A 5 -26.21 12.01 25.74
N HIS A 6 -25.93 11.90 27.04
CA HIS A 6 -24.62 11.44 27.53
C HIS A 6 -24.36 9.95 27.25
N GLN A 7 -25.41 9.12 27.19
CA GLN A 7 -25.31 7.70 26.83
C GLN A 7 -25.09 7.51 25.33
N LEU A 8 -25.78 8.31 24.51
CA LEU A 8 -25.59 8.34 23.06
C LEU A 8 -24.19 8.81 22.67
N GLU A 9 -23.66 9.85 23.31
CA GLU A 9 -22.29 10.32 23.09
C GLU A 9 -21.25 9.24 23.39
N ARG A 10 -21.41 8.50 24.49
CA ARG A 10 -20.52 7.38 24.83
C ARG A 10 -20.59 6.25 23.80
N LEU A 11 -21.79 5.94 23.31
CA LEU A 11 -22.00 4.90 22.30
C LEU A 11 -21.37 5.29 20.96
N VAL A 12 -21.62 6.51 20.48
CA VAL A 12 -21.01 7.06 19.26
C VAL A 12 -19.49 7.14 19.39
N GLY A 13 -18.97 7.56 20.55
CA GLY A 13 -17.54 7.57 20.84
C GLY A 13 -16.91 6.17 20.76
N SER A 14 -17.57 5.17 21.30
CA SER A 14 -17.13 3.76 21.25
C SER A 14 -17.16 3.17 19.84
N LEU A 15 -18.16 3.56 19.03
CA LEU A 15 -18.27 3.12 17.65
C LEU A 15 -17.20 3.78 16.78
N LYS A 16 -16.94 5.07 16.99
CA LYS A 16 -15.90 5.83 16.28
C LYS A 16 -14.50 5.29 16.55
N SER A 17 -14.20 4.91 17.80
CA SER A 17 -12.89 4.34 18.16
C SER A 17 -12.67 2.95 17.56
N LYS A 18 -13.70 2.09 17.58
CA LYS A 18 -13.67 0.77 16.90
C LYS A 18 -13.49 0.91 15.38
N LEU A 19 -14.17 1.87 14.75
CA LEU A 19 -14.03 2.10 13.31
C LEU A 19 -12.63 2.61 12.91
N LYS A 20 -12.02 3.47 13.74
CA LYS A 20 -10.61 3.89 13.53
C LYS A 20 -9.63 2.72 13.65
N SER A 21 -9.83 1.85 14.64
CA SER A 21 -9.01 0.65 14.83
C SER A 21 -9.10 -0.31 13.64
N LEU A 22 -10.30 -0.47 13.05
CA LEU A 22 -10.49 -1.29 11.85
C LEU A 22 -9.81 -0.70 10.60
N LYS A 23 -9.74 0.62 10.48
CA LYS A 23 -9.01 1.31 9.39
C LYS A 23 -7.49 1.26 9.53
N ALA A 24 -6.95 0.83 10.68
CA ALA A 24 -5.52 0.69 10.90
C ALA A 24 -4.96 -0.67 10.43
N LYS A 25 -5.78 -1.55 9.85
CA LYS A 25 -5.27 -2.73 9.14
C LYS A 25 -4.49 -2.26 7.92
N LYS A 26 -3.18 -2.54 7.95
CA LYS A 26 -2.20 -2.07 6.97
C LYS A 26 -2.70 -2.30 5.53
N PRO A 27 -2.63 -1.29 4.66
CA PRO A 27 -2.91 -1.48 3.23
C PRO A 27 -1.73 -2.24 2.64
N TYR A 28 -1.75 -3.57 2.75
CA TYR A 28 -0.77 -4.48 2.14
C TYR A 28 0.69 -4.03 2.36
N ASP A 29 1.31 -4.46 3.47
CA ASP A 29 2.78 -4.35 3.57
C ASP A 29 3.34 -5.05 2.33
N LYS A 30 4.04 -4.30 1.49
CA LYS A 30 4.65 -4.82 0.26
C LYS A 30 5.54 -5.97 0.68
N MET A 31 5.07 -7.20 0.45
CA MET A 31 5.88 -8.37 0.72
C MET A 31 7.00 -8.39 -0.32
N ASP A 32 8.23 -8.30 0.14
CA ASP A 32 9.36 -8.57 -0.71
C ASP A 32 9.25 -10.00 -1.24
N LYS A 33 9.58 -10.17 -2.52
CA LYS A 33 9.57 -11.50 -3.14
C LYS A 33 10.55 -12.40 -2.39
N THR A 34 10.08 -13.54 -1.92
CA THR A 34 10.93 -14.57 -1.32
C THR A 34 11.98 -15.05 -2.33
N GLU A 35 13.13 -15.53 -1.84
CA GLU A 35 14.18 -16.10 -2.69
C GLU A 35 13.65 -17.22 -3.61
N SER A 36 12.67 -18.00 -3.13
CA SER A 36 11.97 -19.03 -3.93
C SER A 36 11.18 -18.48 -5.12
N MET A 37 10.82 -17.19 -5.12
CA MET A 37 10.13 -16.50 -6.22
C MET A 37 11.10 -15.79 -7.17
N ARG A 38 12.38 -15.67 -6.83
CA ARG A 38 13.39 -15.03 -7.68
C ARG A 38 13.86 -16.05 -8.71
N VAL A 39 13.44 -15.87 -9.97
CA VAL A 39 13.90 -16.70 -11.08
C VAL A 39 15.16 -16.07 -11.69
N GLU A 40 16.25 -16.83 -11.77
CA GLU A 40 17.45 -16.42 -12.50
C GLU A 40 17.14 -16.26 -14.00
N ILE A 41 17.30 -15.05 -14.54
CA ILE A 41 17.12 -14.80 -15.96
C ILE A 41 18.43 -15.09 -16.68
N ARG A 42 18.55 -16.29 -17.27
CA ARG A 42 19.75 -16.74 -17.97
C ARG A 42 19.87 -16.25 -19.42
N SER A 43 18.77 -15.82 -20.03
CA SER A 43 18.76 -15.36 -21.42
C SER A 43 19.32 -13.95 -21.57
N ARG A 44 20.38 -13.80 -22.38
CA ARG A 44 20.96 -12.49 -22.72
C ARG A 44 19.97 -11.52 -23.38
N ARG A 45 19.01 -12.04 -24.18
CA ARG A 45 17.98 -11.21 -24.82
C ARG A 45 17.01 -10.64 -23.79
N ALA A 46 16.57 -11.46 -22.84
CA ALA A 46 15.67 -11.03 -21.77
C ALA A 46 16.33 -9.99 -20.86
N GLN A 47 17.60 -10.21 -20.47
CA GLN A 47 18.37 -9.23 -19.69
C GLN A 47 18.47 -7.87 -20.39
N LYS A 48 18.75 -7.85 -21.70
CA LYS A 48 18.79 -6.61 -22.50
C LYS A 48 17.46 -5.88 -22.52
N LEU A 49 16.33 -6.60 -22.64
CA LEU A 49 15.00 -6.00 -22.64
C LEU A 49 14.65 -5.41 -21.26
N ILE A 50 14.99 -6.13 -20.18
CA ILE A 50 14.77 -5.66 -18.81
C ILE A 50 15.57 -4.39 -18.54
N ALA A 51 16.85 -4.37 -18.90
CA ALA A 51 17.71 -3.20 -18.73
C ALA A 51 17.20 -1.97 -19.51
N LYS A 52 16.69 -2.18 -20.73
CA LYS A 52 16.07 -1.10 -21.52
C LYS A 52 14.83 -0.54 -20.84
N ASN A 53 13.92 -1.42 -20.39
CA ASN A 53 12.68 -0.99 -19.75
C ASN A 53 12.92 -0.30 -18.41
N LEU A 54 13.90 -0.78 -17.63
CA LEU A 54 14.28 -0.17 -16.36
C LEU A 54 14.79 1.26 -16.57
N LYS A 55 15.67 1.46 -17.55
CA LYS A 55 16.17 2.81 -17.90
C LYS A 55 15.05 3.78 -18.30
N VAL A 56 14.04 3.30 -19.03
CA VAL A 56 12.87 4.11 -19.40
C VAL A 56 12.04 4.44 -18.15
N ALA A 57 11.78 3.47 -17.28
CA ALA A 57 11.03 3.68 -16.04
C ALA A 57 11.72 4.71 -15.12
N ASP A 58 13.04 4.64 -14.96
CA ASP A 58 13.80 5.59 -14.15
C ASP A 58 13.66 7.02 -14.70
N SER A 59 13.70 7.19 -16.02
CA SER A 59 13.47 8.50 -16.64
C SER A 59 12.03 9.03 -16.49
N LEU A 60 11.04 8.14 -16.34
CA LEU A 60 9.64 8.52 -16.11
C LEU A 60 9.41 8.95 -14.66
N GLY A 61 10.11 8.35 -13.69
CA GLY A 61 10.00 8.72 -12.27
C GLY A 61 10.41 10.16 -11.95
N HIS A 62 11.22 10.79 -12.81
CA HIS A 62 11.63 12.20 -12.67
C HIS A 62 10.64 13.21 -13.27
N LYS A 63 9.71 12.76 -14.14
CA LYS A 63 8.57 13.56 -14.54
C LYS A 63 7.44 13.21 -13.59
N GLY A 64 7.37 13.90 -12.45
CA GLY A 64 6.22 13.83 -11.56
C GLY A 64 4.95 14.10 -12.36
N TYR A 65 4.24 13.04 -12.74
CA TYR A 65 2.91 13.15 -13.29
C TYR A 65 2.00 13.60 -12.14
N PRO A 66 1.36 14.77 -12.23
CA PRO A 66 0.36 15.17 -11.27
C PRO A 66 -0.84 14.24 -11.48
N PHE A 67 -1.06 13.34 -10.55
CA PHE A 67 -2.37 12.74 -10.32
C PHE A 67 -3.14 13.63 -9.35
#